data_AF-X0XVA6-F1
#
_entry.id   AF-X0XVA6-F1
#
_cell.length_a   1.000
_cell.length_b   1.000
_cell.length_c   1.000
_cell.angle_alpha   90.00
_cell.angle_beta   90.00
_cell.angle_gamma   90.00
#
_symmetry.space_group_name_H-M   'P 1'
#
loop_
_entity.id
_entity.type
_entity.pdbx_description
1 polymer ?
#
loop_
_entity_poly.entity_id
_entity_poly.type
_entity_poly.pdbx_seq_one_letter_code
_entity_poly.pdbx_strand_id
1 'polypeptide(L)'
;FSCRNAVASVLKVPLNKVRIIQNHMGGSFGGKDEVMSSMAARAAILALKTDRPVKMVNTRDESILESYKRHPYKMKYKVGATREGKLVAMEIKCLADSGAYACQTPFVTWRSVVQATGPYELPNVKTDTYGYYTNNVYTGAMRGYGSPQIIFAQESLMDELAKELKMTPMELRLKNIYHNNSIAASGQKLDNHQVSLDEVINKAVEASNYKEKYREYSEPQSGDKKRGIGMAISFRGCSLGAEATDTAGAIVA
;
A
#
# COMPACT_ATOMS: atom_id res chain seq x y z
N PHE A 1 20.04 -7.07 -5.76
CA PHE A 1 20.60 -6.78 -7.10
C PHE A 1 20.65 -5.27 -7.40
N SER A 2 19.58 -4.51 -7.17
CA SER A 2 19.53 -3.05 -7.43
C SER A 2 20.70 -2.26 -6.82
N CYS A 3 21.05 -2.54 -5.55
CA CYS A 3 22.23 -1.92 -4.91
C CYS A 3 23.55 -2.20 -5.65
N ARG A 4 23.76 -3.43 -6.16
CA ARG A 4 24.95 -3.77 -6.97
C ARG A 4 24.99 -2.94 -8.24
N ASN A 5 23.85 -2.79 -8.93
CA ASN A 5 23.73 -2.00 -10.15
C ASN A 5 24.02 -0.51 -9.88
N ALA A 6 23.45 0.04 -8.79
CA ALA A 6 23.69 1.42 -8.39
C ALA A 6 25.16 1.69 -8.09
N VAL A 7 25.81 0.85 -7.29
CA VAL A 7 27.24 0.98 -6.97
C VAL A 7 28.11 0.86 -8.23
N ALA A 8 27.88 -0.14 -9.07
CA ALA A 8 28.65 -0.33 -10.30
C ALA A 8 28.50 0.86 -11.27
N SER A 9 27.28 1.41 -11.39
CA SER A 9 26.98 2.60 -12.20
C SER A 9 27.73 3.83 -11.69
N VAL A 10 27.64 4.11 -10.39
CA VAL A 10 28.32 5.26 -9.77
C VAL A 10 29.85 5.16 -9.91
N LEU A 11 30.40 3.97 -9.73
CA LEU A 11 31.83 3.72 -9.88
C LEU A 11 32.30 3.61 -11.33
N LYS A 12 31.37 3.55 -12.29
CA LYS A 12 31.64 3.31 -13.72
C LYS A 12 32.46 2.03 -13.97
N VAL A 13 32.14 0.96 -13.26
CA VAL A 13 32.78 -0.35 -13.42
C VAL A 13 31.78 -1.41 -13.87
N PRO A 14 32.24 -2.49 -14.56
CA PRO A 14 31.37 -3.61 -14.89
C PRO A 14 30.81 -4.29 -13.63
N LEU A 15 29.61 -4.89 -13.72
CA LEU A 15 28.94 -5.53 -12.59
C LEU A 15 29.79 -6.59 -11.88
N ASN A 16 30.63 -7.33 -12.62
CA ASN A 16 31.51 -8.35 -12.06
C ASN A 16 32.61 -7.80 -11.12
N LYS A 17 32.84 -6.49 -11.10
CA LYS A 17 33.76 -5.81 -10.16
C LYS A 17 33.11 -5.42 -8.84
N VAL A 18 31.78 -5.54 -8.71
CA VAL A 18 31.04 -5.21 -7.49
C VAL A 18 30.38 -6.46 -6.93
N ARG A 19 30.67 -6.79 -5.67
CA ARG A 19 30.00 -7.85 -4.91
C ARG A 19 29.26 -7.24 -3.72
N ILE A 20 27.96 -7.47 -3.64
CA ILE A 20 27.14 -7.11 -2.47
C ILE A 20 26.90 -8.37 -1.65
N ILE A 21 27.29 -8.33 -0.37
CA ILE A 21 27.05 -9.41 0.59
C ILE A 21 26.00 -8.89 1.57
N GLN A 22 24.79 -9.43 1.49
CA GLN A 22 23.71 -9.05 2.40
C GLN A 22 23.78 -9.93 3.66
N ASN A 23 23.84 -9.30 4.83
CA ASN A 23 23.73 -9.97 6.12
C ASN A 23 22.31 -9.80 6.70
N HIS A 24 22.05 -10.38 7.86
CA HIS A 24 20.81 -10.23 8.60
C HIS A 24 20.42 -8.75 8.76
N MET A 25 19.16 -8.43 8.49
CA MET A 25 18.63 -7.07 8.61
C MET A 25 17.70 -6.95 9.81
N GLY A 26 18.01 -6.04 10.74
CA GLY A 26 17.10 -5.62 11.81
C GLY A 26 15.96 -4.75 11.28
N GLY A 27 15.01 -5.35 10.56
CA GLY A 27 13.85 -4.67 9.96
C GLY A 27 14.17 -3.78 8.75
N SER A 28 13.21 -3.60 7.85
CA SER A 28 13.30 -2.70 6.68
C SER A 28 11.96 -2.02 6.40
N PHE A 29 10.90 -2.83 6.29
CA PHE A 29 9.54 -2.36 6.01
C PHE A 29 9.40 -1.55 4.72
N GLY A 30 10.35 -1.70 3.79
CA GLY A 30 10.45 -0.96 2.54
C GLY A 30 11.62 0.03 2.56
N GLY A 31 11.88 0.71 3.69
CA GLY A 31 12.81 1.85 3.77
C GLY A 31 14.30 1.57 3.57
N LYS A 32 14.72 0.31 3.36
CA LYS A 32 16.12 -0.07 3.05
C LYS A 32 16.34 -0.46 1.58
N ASP A 33 15.43 -0.05 0.68
CA ASP A 33 15.62 -0.24 -0.75
C ASP A 33 16.62 0.80 -1.32
N GLU A 34 16.12 1.91 -1.88
CA GLU A 34 16.97 2.93 -2.53
C GLU A 34 18.01 3.58 -1.59
N VAL A 35 17.66 3.83 -0.32
CA VAL A 35 18.57 4.44 0.68
C VAL A 35 19.86 3.64 0.81
N MET A 36 19.77 2.30 0.85
CA MET A 36 20.95 1.44 0.99
C MET A 36 21.83 1.47 -0.26
N SER A 37 21.24 1.68 -1.44
CA SER A 37 21.98 1.82 -2.68
C SER A 37 22.82 3.11 -2.67
N SER A 38 22.24 4.22 -2.21
CA SER A 38 22.94 5.50 -2.07
C SER A 38 24.06 5.44 -1.02
N MET A 39 23.77 4.89 0.17
CA MET A 39 24.77 4.69 1.23
C MET A 39 25.93 3.80 0.78
N ALA A 40 25.64 2.67 0.11
CA ALA A 40 26.66 1.76 -0.37
C ALA A 40 27.55 2.40 -1.44
N ALA A 41 26.98 3.20 -2.34
CA ALA A 41 27.74 3.92 -3.37
C ALA A 41 28.69 4.95 -2.75
N ARG A 42 28.24 5.74 -1.75
CA ARG A 42 29.10 6.69 -1.04
C ARG A 42 30.24 5.99 -0.29
N ALA A 43 29.93 4.90 0.43
CA ALA A 43 30.95 4.12 1.12
C ALA A 43 32.00 3.55 0.14
N ALA A 44 31.56 3.07 -1.03
CA ALA A 44 32.46 2.54 -2.05
C ALA A 44 33.36 3.61 -2.68
N ILE A 45 32.83 4.81 -2.98
CA ILE A 45 33.64 5.94 -3.46
C ILE A 45 34.72 6.29 -2.44
N LEU A 46 34.34 6.43 -1.16
CA LEU A 46 35.28 6.78 -0.09
C LEU A 46 36.35 5.71 0.09
N ALA A 47 35.98 4.43 0.02
CA ALA A 47 36.93 3.32 0.13
C ALA A 47 37.97 3.37 -0.98
N LEU A 48 37.55 3.58 -2.24
CA LEU A 48 38.47 3.70 -3.37
C LEU A 48 39.33 4.96 -3.31
N LYS A 49 38.78 6.08 -2.81
CA LYS A 49 39.52 7.34 -2.71
C LYS A 49 40.60 7.30 -1.62
N THR A 50 40.39 6.50 -0.58
CA THR A 50 41.29 6.40 0.58
C THR A 50 42.16 5.15 0.57
N ASP A 51 41.91 4.21 -0.34
CA ASP A 51 42.51 2.88 -0.37
C ASP A 51 42.38 2.12 0.96
N ARG A 52 41.25 2.32 1.65
CA ARG A 52 40.96 1.75 2.97
C ARG A 52 39.52 1.27 3.08
N PRO A 53 39.23 0.23 3.87
CA PRO A 53 37.86 -0.16 4.18
C PRO A 53 37.09 0.99 4.85
N VAL A 54 35.86 1.26 4.39
CA VAL A 54 34.97 2.30 4.93
C VAL A 54 33.70 1.66 5.48
N LYS A 55 33.30 2.09 6.67
CA LYS A 55 32.03 1.73 7.32
C LYS A 55 31.20 2.99 7.54
N MET A 56 29.94 2.95 7.09
CA MET A 56 28.96 4.01 7.36
C MET A 56 27.85 3.46 8.26
N VAL A 57 27.53 4.18 9.32
CA VAL A 57 26.41 3.87 10.23
C VAL A 57 25.73 5.19 10.56
N ASN A 58 24.46 5.31 10.16
CA ASN A 58 23.67 6.48 10.50
C ASN A 58 23.23 6.39 11.97
N THR A 59 23.29 7.53 12.66
CA THR A 59 22.53 7.79 13.88
C THR A 59 21.02 7.72 13.60
N ARG A 60 20.19 7.75 14.65
CA ARG A 60 18.73 7.74 14.48
C ARG A 60 18.27 8.97 13.69
N ASP A 61 18.82 10.14 13.98
CA ASP A 61 18.41 11.40 13.35
C ASP A 61 18.81 11.42 11.88
N GLU A 62 20.05 11.03 11.55
CA GLU A 62 20.49 10.87 10.16
C GLU A 62 19.64 9.83 9.41
N SER A 63 19.29 8.72 10.07
CA SER A 63 18.40 7.71 9.47
C SER A 63 17.02 8.28 9.16
N ILE A 64 16.45 9.13 10.04
CA ILE A 64 15.16 9.78 9.79
C ILE A 64 15.27 10.82 8.69
N LEU A 65 16.34 11.63 8.66
CA LEU A 65 16.52 12.67 7.65
C LEU A 65 16.79 12.10 6.25
N GLU A 66 17.61 11.04 6.16
CA GLU A 66 18.04 10.49 4.87
C GLU A 66 17.01 9.53 4.26
N SER A 67 16.29 8.78 5.09
CA SER A 67 15.32 7.80 4.58
C SER A 67 14.10 8.47 3.99
N TYR A 68 13.62 7.92 2.87
CA TYR A 68 12.30 8.32 2.37
C TYR A 68 11.18 7.87 3.31
N LYS A 69 10.00 8.47 3.13
CA LYS A 69 8.79 8.22 3.94
C LYS A 69 7.68 7.60 3.11
N ARG A 70 6.62 7.14 3.78
CA ARG A 70 5.36 6.79 3.09
C ARG A 70 4.74 8.06 2.52
N HIS A 71 4.27 7.97 1.28
CA HIS A 71 3.53 9.04 0.62
C HIS A 71 2.33 9.54 1.44
N PRO A 72 2.31 10.84 1.78
CA PRO A 72 1.06 11.55 2.08
C PRO A 72 0.15 11.55 0.85
N TYR A 73 -1.15 11.31 1.05
CA TYR A 73 -2.15 11.31 -0.01
C TYR A 73 -3.22 12.36 0.27
N LYS A 74 -3.64 13.09 -0.77
CA LYS A 74 -4.94 13.76 -0.82
C LYS A 74 -5.82 13.00 -1.79
N MET A 75 -6.97 12.54 -1.32
CA MET A 75 -7.86 11.69 -2.10
C MET A 75 -9.25 12.31 -2.16
N LYS A 76 -9.86 12.24 -3.35
CA LYS A 76 -11.26 12.59 -3.56
C LYS A 76 -11.96 11.40 -4.17
N TYR A 77 -12.98 10.91 -3.48
CA TYR A 77 -13.85 9.85 -3.94
C TYR A 77 -15.23 10.44 -4.24
N LYS A 78 -15.83 9.99 -5.34
CA LYS A 78 -17.23 10.20 -5.67
C LYS A 78 -17.83 8.85 -6.00
N VAL A 79 -18.82 8.42 -5.22
CA VAL A 79 -19.47 7.12 -5.37
C VAL A 79 -20.94 7.31 -5.74
N GLY A 80 -21.42 6.49 -6.68
CA GLY A 80 -22.83 6.30 -6.97
C GLY A 80 -23.30 4.95 -6.45
N ALA A 81 -24.44 4.94 -5.76
CA ALA A 81 -25.10 3.73 -5.28
C ALA A 81 -26.62 3.82 -5.46
N THR A 82 -27.28 2.67 -5.56
CA THR A 82 -28.75 2.60 -5.55
C THR A 82 -29.30 2.77 -4.13
N ARG A 83 -30.62 2.96 -3.98
CA ARG A 83 -31.27 3.04 -2.66
C ARG A 83 -31.13 1.75 -1.87
N GLU A 84 -31.01 0.62 -2.56
CA GLU A 84 -30.79 -0.71 -1.99
C GLU A 84 -29.32 -0.94 -1.64
N GLY A 85 -28.43 0.03 -1.91
CA GLY A 85 -27.02 -0.03 -1.57
C GLY A 85 -26.14 -0.84 -2.51
N LYS A 86 -26.55 -1.09 -3.76
CA LYS A 86 -25.63 -1.62 -4.77
C LYS A 86 -24.79 -0.48 -5.35
N LEU A 87 -23.46 -0.64 -5.37
CA LEU A 87 -22.55 0.32 -5.98
C LEU A 87 -22.67 0.27 -7.51
N VAL A 88 -22.73 1.44 -8.15
CA VAL A 88 -22.91 1.55 -9.62
C VAL A 88 -21.76 2.27 -10.31
N ALA A 89 -21.14 3.24 -9.64
CA ALA A 89 -20.03 4.00 -10.22
C ALA A 89 -19.09 4.54 -9.15
N MET A 90 -17.80 4.66 -9.48
CA MET A 90 -16.84 5.34 -8.64
C MET A 90 -15.85 6.16 -9.47
N GLU A 91 -15.74 7.45 -9.16
CA GLU A 91 -14.69 8.34 -9.67
C GLU A 91 -13.73 8.69 -8.54
N ILE A 92 -12.44 8.44 -8.78
CA ILE A 92 -11.38 8.54 -7.78
C ILE A 92 -10.27 9.42 -8.31
N LYS A 93 -9.85 10.39 -7.51
CA LYS A 93 -8.66 11.21 -7.76
C LYS A 93 -7.72 11.15 -6.56
N CYS A 94 -6.50 10.65 -6.79
CA CYS A 94 -5.46 10.51 -5.77
C CYS A 94 -4.27 11.40 -6.12
N LEU A 95 -3.84 12.23 -5.16
CA LEU A 95 -2.63 13.06 -5.26
C LEU A 95 -1.63 12.55 -4.22
N ALA A 96 -0.55 11.95 -4.67
CA ALA A 96 0.53 11.44 -3.85
C ALA A 96 1.69 12.45 -3.83
N ASP A 97 2.12 12.87 -2.65
CA ASP A 97 3.32 13.71 -2.52
C ASP A 97 4.57 12.83 -2.65
N SER A 98 5.33 13.03 -3.72
CA SER A 98 6.59 12.30 -3.99
C SER A 98 7.79 12.88 -3.23
N GLY A 99 7.66 14.09 -2.68
CA GLY A 99 8.77 14.93 -2.25
C GLY A 99 9.72 15.27 -3.40
N ALA A 100 10.98 15.54 -3.07
CA ALA A 100 11.95 16.08 -4.03
C ALA A 100 12.35 15.14 -5.18
N TYR A 101 12.13 13.83 -5.04
CA TYR A 101 12.54 12.81 -6.03
C TYR A 101 11.42 11.80 -6.25
N ALA A 102 11.35 11.23 -7.46
CA ALA A 102 10.29 10.26 -7.76
C ALA A 102 10.44 8.98 -6.94
N CYS A 103 11.66 8.48 -6.75
CA CYS A 103 11.92 7.20 -6.07
C CYS A 103 10.95 6.12 -6.61
N GLN A 104 10.27 5.40 -5.72
CA GLN A 104 9.30 4.35 -6.05
C GLN A 104 7.87 4.89 -6.27
N THR A 105 7.68 6.22 -6.37
CA THR A 105 6.34 6.83 -6.51
C THR A 105 5.54 6.23 -7.66
N PRO A 106 6.04 6.12 -8.90
CA PRO A 106 5.25 5.60 -10.02
C PRO A 106 4.65 4.21 -9.73
N PHE A 107 5.46 3.32 -9.14
CA PHE A 107 5.06 1.95 -8.82
C PHE A 107 4.12 1.89 -7.60
N VAL A 108 4.38 2.71 -6.58
CA VAL A 108 3.49 2.84 -5.41
C VAL A 108 2.11 3.33 -5.86
N THR A 109 2.06 4.38 -6.69
CA THR A 109 0.80 4.94 -7.19
C THR A 109 0.07 3.99 -8.12
N TRP A 110 0.77 3.18 -8.92
CA TRP A 110 0.13 2.16 -9.73
C TRP A 110 -0.62 1.15 -8.85
N ARG A 111 0.02 0.64 -7.78
CA ARG A 111 -0.67 -0.25 -6.85
C ARG A 111 -1.89 0.42 -6.20
N SER A 112 -1.80 1.70 -5.88
CA SER A 112 -2.95 2.48 -5.41
C SER A 112 -4.10 2.51 -6.41
N VAL A 113 -3.83 2.67 -7.72
CA VAL A 113 -4.86 2.63 -8.78
C VAL A 113 -5.57 1.27 -8.83
N VAL A 114 -4.80 0.17 -8.82
CA VAL A 114 -5.34 -1.19 -8.92
C VAL A 114 -6.28 -1.53 -7.76
N GLN A 115 -6.05 -0.96 -6.59
CA GLN A 115 -6.83 -1.21 -5.38
C GLN A 115 -7.83 -0.11 -5.05
N ALA A 116 -7.89 0.96 -5.84
CA ALA A 116 -8.57 2.21 -5.51
C ALA A 116 -10.05 2.01 -5.15
N THR A 117 -10.72 1.08 -5.83
CA THR A 117 -12.15 0.78 -5.65
C THR A 117 -12.45 -0.12 -4.46
N GLY A 118 -11.41 -0.64 -3.80
CA GLY A 118 -11.58 -1.63 -2.74
C GLY A 118 -11.97 -3.02 -3.26
N PRO A 119 -12.32 -3.92 -2.34
CA PRO A 119 -12.72 -5.28 -2.66
C PRO A 119 -14.17 -5.36 -3.15
N TYR A 120 -14.64 -4.36 -3.91
CA TYR A 120 -16.04 -4.23 -4.28
C TYR A 120 -16.29 -4.25 -5.79
N GLU A 121 -17.36 -4.95 -6.17
CA GLU A 121 -17.91 -4.97 -7.52
C GLU A 121 -18.47 -3.60 -7.91
N LEU A 122 -17.88 -3.03 -8.97
CA LEU A 122 -18.24 -1.72 -9.50
C LEU A 122 -18.22 -1.79 -11.04
N PRO A 123 -19.36 -1.62 -11.71
CA PRO A 123 -19.41 -1.74 -13.17
C PRO A 123 -18.80 -0.54 -13.90
N ASN A 124 -18.76 0.64 -13.27
CA ASN A 124 -18.25 1.87 -13.89
C ASN A 124 -17.19 2.52 -12.99
N VAL A 125 -15.95 2.61 -13.48
CA VAL A 125 -14.83 3.11 -12.68
C VAL A 125 -13.99 4.08 -13.49
N LYS A 126 -13.58 5.17 -12.85
CA LYS A 126 -12.53 6.06 -13.33
C LYS A 126 -11.59 6.40 -12.18
N THR A 127 -10.30 6.11 -12.33
CA THR A 127 -9.30 6.36 -11.30
C THR A 127 -8.11 7.10 -11.89
N ASP A 128 -7.91 8.34 -11.44
CA ASP A 128 -6.73 9.14 -11.78
C ASP A 128 -5.81 9.24 -10.55
N THR A 129 -4.54 8.87 -10.70
CA THR A 129 -3.53 9.02 -9.64
C THR A 129 -2.32 9.78 -10.16
N TYR A 130 -1.86 10.75 -9.37
CA TYR A 130 -0.76 11.64 -9.72
C TYR A 130 0.28 11.64 -8.61
N GLY A 131 1.56 11.51 -8.97
CA GLY A 131 2.69 11.84 -8.10
C GLY A 131 3.13 13.28 -8.35
N TYR A 132 3.22 14.09 -7.29
CA TYR A 132 3.69 15.48 -7.40
C TYR A 132 5.00 15.68 -6.66
N TYR A 133 5.95 16.31 -7.34
CA TYR A 133 7.18 16.78 -6.73
C TYR A 133 6.89 17.96 -5.79
N THR A 134 7.49 17.91 -4.61
CA THR A 134 7.44 18.98 -3.61
C THR A 134 8.83 19.17 -2.99
N ASN A 135 9.00 20.19 -2.14
CA ASN A 135 10.22 20.38 -1.37
C ASN A 135 10.26 19.55 -0.06
N ASN A 136 9.33 18.62 0.12
CA ASN A 136 9.34 17.71 1.27
C ASN A 136 10.38 16.59 1.09
N VAL A 137 10.69 15.88 2.18
CA VAL A 137 11.47 14.63 2.12
C VAL A 137 10.80 13.70 1.13
N TYR A 138 11.59 13.19 0.18
CA TYR A 138 11.12 12.28 -0.85
C TYR A 138 10.49 11.01 -0.25
N THR A 139 9.58 10.40 -0.99
CA THR A 139 8.76 9.28 -0.52
C THR A 139 8.98 8.04 -1.36
N GLY A 140 8.73 6.87 -0.78
CA GLY A 140 9.07 5.60 -1.42
C GLY A 140 8.35 4.41 -0.79
N ALA A 141 8.95 3.25 -0.97
CA ALA A 141 8.36 1.99 -0.54
C ALA A 141 8.16 1.94 0.99
N MET A 142 6.91 1.78 1.44
CA MET A 142 6.63 1.40 2.83
C MET A 142 5.61 0.28 2.84
N ARG A 143 5.72 -0.66 3.79
CA ARG A 143 4.85 -1.86 3.90
C ARG A 143 3.39 -1.54 3.59
N GLY A 144 2.82 -2.27 2.63
CA GLY A 144 1.53 -1.96 2.02
C GLY A 144 1.69 -1.47 0.59
N TYR A 145 2.60 -0.52 0.35
CA TYR A 145 2.96 0.01 -0.98
C TYR A 145 1.80 0.76 -1.65
N GLY A 146 1.31 1.80 -0.97
CA GLY A 146 0.17 2.63 -1.44
C GLY A 146 -1.20 2.14 -1.00
N SER A 147 -1.36 0.83 -0.75
CA SER A 147 -2.63 0.23 -0.32
C SER A 147 -3.21 0.84 0.97
N PRO A 148 -2.44 1.08 2.05
CA PRO A 148 -3.01 1.55 3.31
C PRO A 148 -3.72 2.90 3.18
N GLN A 149 -3.19 3.81 2.35
CA GLN A 149 -3.84 5.10 2.08
C GLN A 149 -5.21 4.89 1.41
N ILE A 150 -5.24 4.04 0.38
CA ILE A 150 -6.46 3.70 -0.35
C ILE A 150 -7.50 3.01 0.55
N ILE A 151 -7.09 1.98 1.28
CA ILE A 151 -7.98 1.22 2.17
C ILE A 151 -8.61 2.16 3.20
N PHE A 152 -7.83 3.08 3.79
CA PHE A 152 -8.37 4.06 4.72
C PHE A 152 -9.48 4.90 4.08
N ALA A 153 -9.22 5.54 2.94
CA ALA A 153 -10.20 6.40 2.29
C ALA A 153 -11.46 5.64 1.83
N GLN A 154 -11.26 4.47 1.22
CA GLN A 154 -12.32 3.64 0.70
C GLN A 154 -13.18 3.06 1.83
N GLU A 155 -12.60 2.63 2.95
CA GLU A 155 -13.39 2.06 4.06
C GLU A 155 -14.11 3.14 4.84
N SER A 156 -13.53 4.33 5.00
CA SER A 156 -14.25 5.50 5.55
C SER A 156 -15.44 5.89 4.65
N LEU A 157 -15.26 5.89 3.34
CA LEU A 157 -16.34 6.15 2.38
C LEU A 157 -17.48 5.16 2.52
N MET A 158 -17.18 3.87 2.71
CA MET A 158 -18.22 2.84 2.89
C MET A 158 -19.03 3.06 4.18
N ASP A 159 -18.39 3.50 5.27
CA ASP A 159 -19.10 3.82 6.50
C ASP A 159 -20.00 5.05 6.34
N GLU A 160 -19.51 6.10 5.69
CA GLU A 160 -20.30 7.30 5.37
C GLU A 160 -21.49 6.98 4.46
N LEU A 161 -21.28 6.17 3.42
CA LEU A 161 -22.32 5.74 2.49
C LEU A 161 -23.37 4.87 3.18
N ALA A 162 -22.96 3.95 4.06
CA ALA A 162 -23.90 3.11 4.82
C ALA A 162 -24.83 3.96 5.67
N LYS A 163 -24.29 5.01 6.32
CA LYS A 163 -25.08 5.96 7.11
C LYS A 163 -26.10 6.71 6.24
N GLU A 164 -25.70 7.21 5.07
CA GLU A 164 -26.59 7.92 4.15
C GLU A 164 -27.74 7.01 3.64
N LEU A 165 -27.42 5.75 3.37
CA LEU A 165 -28.39 4.74 2.91
C LEU A 165 -29.22 4.12 4.05
N LYS A 166 -28.95 4.49 5.31
CA LYS A 166 -29.57 3.90 6.51
C LYS A 166 -29.43 2.37 6.55
N MET A 167 -28.25 1.88 6.16
CA MET A 167 -27.87 0.46 6.22
C MET A 167 -26.74 0.26 7.22
N THR A 168 -26.53 -0.96 7.71
CA THR A 168 -25.34 -1.22 8.51
C THR A 168 -24.08 -1.24 7.63
N PRO A 169 -22.91 -0.82 8.15
CA PRO A 169 -21.65 -0.88 7.43
C PRO A 169 -21.29 -2.30 6.95
N MET A 170 -21.70 -3.33 7.70
CA MET A 170 -21.51 -4.73 7.34
C MET A 170 -22.37 -5.13 6.14
N GLU A 171 -23.66 -4.82 6.15
CA GLU A 171 -24.59 -5.17 5.06
C GLU A 171 -24.19 -4.51 3.74
N LEU A 172 -23.80 -3.23 3.78
CA LEU A 172 -23.36 -2.51 2.59
C LEU A 172 -22.13 -3.18 1.97
N ARG A 173 -21.16 -3.60 2.78
CA ARG A 173 -19.96 -4.30 2.30
C ARG A 173 -20.30 -5.65 1.71
N LEU A 174 -21.03 -6.51 2.44
CA LEU A 174 -21.43 -7.84 1.97
C LEU A 174 -22.22 -7.81 0.66
N LYS A 175 -23.00 -6.76 0.43
CA LYS A 175 -23.76 -6.58 -0.81
C LYS A 175 -22.86 -6.30 -2.03
N ASN A 176 -21.66 -5.77 -1.81
CA ASN A 176 -20.82 -5.25 -2.86
C ASN A 176 -19.47 -5.95 -3.00
N ILE A 177 -19.08 -6.86 -2.09
CA ILE A 177 -17.80 -7.55 -2.18
C ILE A 177 -17.61 -8.30 -3.50
N TYR A 178 -16.36 -8.49 -3.91
CA TYR A 178 -16.03 -9.47 -4.94
C TYR A 178 -16.38 -10.91 -4.50
N HIS A 179 -16.68 -11.73 -5.50
CA HIS A 179 -16.86 -13.16 -5.41
C HIS A 179 -15.95 -13.87 -6.42
N ASN A 180 -15.97 -15.21 -6.41
CA ASN A 180 -15.34 -15.97 -7.47
C ASN A 180 -15.93 -15.56 -8.82
N ASN A 181 -15.06 -15.40 -9.83
CA ASN A 181 -15.36 -14.90 -11.17
C ASN A 181 -15.74 -13.42 -11.27
N SER A 182 -15.76 -12.64 -10.18
CA SER A 182 -15.88 -11.19 -10.30
C SER A 182 -14.72 -10.61 -11.13
N ILE A 183 -14.99 -9.49 -11.79
CA ILE A 183 -14.00 -8.73 -12.54
C ILE A 183 -13.61 -7.53 -11.69
N ALA A 184 -12.33 -7.48 -11.27
CA ALA A 184 -11.81 -6.35 -10.53
C ALA A 184 -11.76 -5.09 -11.40
N ALA A 185 -11.68 -3.91 -10.79
CA ALA A 185 -11.58 -2.63 -11.51
C ALA A 185 -10.39 -2.54 -12.49
N SER A 186 -9.36 -3.36 -12.30
CA SER A 186 -8.23 -3.51 -13.22
C SER A 186 -8.52 -4.35 -14.47
N GLY A 187 -9.72 -4.93 -14.59
CA GLY A 187 -10.10 -5.90 -15.62
C GLY A 187 -9.68 -7.34 -15.32
N GLN A 188 -8.99 -7.59 -14.19
CA GLN A 188 -8.60 -8.94 -13.80
C GLN A 188 -9.83 -9.75 -13.36
N LYS A 189 -10.04 -10.91 -14.00
CA LYS A 189 -11.02 -11.89 -13.55
C LYS A 189 -10.46 -12.72 -12.39
N LEU A 190 -11.25 -12.88 -11.33
CA LEU A 190 -10.87 -13.60 -10.12
C LEU A 190 -11.30 -15.08 -10.21
N ASP A 191 -10.67 -15.86 -11.08
CA ASP A 191 -11.07 -17.24 -11.41
C ASP A 191 -10.00 -18.32 -11.17
N ASN A 192 -8.80 -17.92 -10.76
CA ASN A 192 -7.68 -18.84 -10.50
C ASN A 192 -7.38 -19.04 -9.00
N HIS A 193 -8.26 -18.57 -8.13
CA HIS A 193 -8.15 -18.71 -6.67
C HIS A 193 -9.53 -18.57 -6.01
N GLN A 194 -9.61 -18.90 -4.73
CA GLN A 194 -10.80 -18.67 -3.92
C GLN A 194 -10.84 -17.22 -3.43
N VAL A 195 -11.96 -16.54 -3.68
CA VAL A 195 -12.28 -15.22 -3.13
C VAL A 195 -13.07 -15.41 -1.82
N SER A 196 -12.37 -15.33 -0.69
CA SER A 196 -12.95 -15.60 0.65
C SER A 196 -13.45 -14.36 1.40
N LEU A 197 -13.82 -13.28 0.70
CA LEU A 197 -14.23 -12.02 1.36
C LEU A 197 -15.46 -12.22 2.26
N ASP A 198 -16.47 -12.94 1.78
CA ASP A 198 -17.69 -13.26 2.55
C ASP A 198 -17.35 -14.09 3.81
N GLU A 199 -16.57 -15.16 3.64
CA GLU A 199 -16.14 -16.03 4.73
C GLU A 199 -15.36 -15.25 5.81
N VAL A 200 -14.43 -14.39 5.39
CA VAL A 200 -13.61 -13.59 6.31
C VAL A 200 -14.47 -12.58 7.07
N ILE A 201 -15.41 -11.91 6.41
CA ILE A 201 -16.34 -10.99 7.09
C ILE A 201 -17.16 -11.76 8.14
N ASN A 202 -17.79 -12.87 7.74
CA ASN A 202 -18.68 -13.62 8.62
C ASN A 202 -17.94 -14.16 9.85
N LYS A 203 -16.74 -14.74 9.66
CA LYS A 203 -15.90 -15.20 10.78
C LYS A 203 -15.47 -14.06 11.71
N ALA A 204 -15.05 -12.92 11.16
CA ALA A 204 -14.65 -11.77 11.96
C ALA A 204 -15.83 -11.18 12.76
N VAL A 205 -17.01 -11.13 12.15
CA VAL A 205 -18.26 -10.66 12.77
C VAL A 205 -18.67 -11.55 13.94
N GLU A 206 -18.64 -12.87 13.74
CA GLU A 206 -18.96 -13.84 14.77
C GLU A 206 -17.95 -13.77 15.92
N ALA A 207 -16.66 -13.91 15.63
CA ALA A 207 -15.60 -13.94 16.64
C ALA A 207 -15.53 -12.66 17.50
N SER A 208 -15.97 -11.52 16.96
CA SER A 208 -15.94 -10.24 17.66
C SER A 208 -17.27 -9.87 18.35
N ASN A 209 -18.34 -10.66 18.18
CA ASN A 209 -19.71 -10.27 18.51
C ASN A 209 -20.10 -8.91 17.89
N TYR A 210 -19.70 -8.68 16.63
CA TYR A 210 -19.78 -7.38 15.99
C TYR A 210 -21.20 -6.82 15.97
N LYS A 211 -22.19 -7.63 15.55
CA LYS A 211 -23.58 -7.18 15.37
C LYS A 211 -24.17 -6.63 16.67
N GLU A 212 -23.97 -7.36 17.77
CA GLU A 212 -24.50 -6.96 19.08
C GLU A 212 -23.81 -5.71 19.60
N LYS A 213 -22.48 -5.66 19.54
CA LYS A 213 -21.71 -4.47 19.95
C LYS A 213 -22.02 -3.26 19.08
N TYR A 214 -22.22 -3.45 17.78
CA TYR A 214 -22.55 -2.37 16.86
C TYR A 214 -23.92 -1.78 17.20
N ARG A 215 -24.92 -2.64 17.47
CA ARG A 215 -26.24 -2.23 17.95
C ARG A 215 -26.15 -1.46 19.27
N GLU A 216 -25.49 -2.03 20.28
CA GLU A 216 -25.31 -1.43 21.60
C GLU A 216 -24.59 -0.08 21.52
N TYR A 217 -23.49 0.00 20.78
CA TYR A 217 -22.65 1.20 20.71
C TYR A 217 -23.19 2.29 19.77
N SER A 218 -24.19 1.96 18.94
CA SER A 218 -24.87 2.95 18.09
C SER A 218 -25.93 3.76 18.85
N GLU A 219 -26.41 3.26 19.99
CA GLU A 219 -27.36 3.99 20.84
C GLU A 219 -26.68 5.17 21.56
N PRO A 220 -27.44 6.20 21.98
CA PRO A 220 -26.91 7.28 22.80
C PRO A 220 -26.27 6.75 24.09
N GLN A 221 -24.95 6.88 24.18
CA GLN A 221 -24.20 6.50 25.37
C GLN A 221 -24.13 7.67 26.36
N SER A 222 -24.08 7.41 27.66
CA SER A 222 -23.88 8.43 28.71
C SER A 222 -22.39 8.61 29.08
N GLY A 223 -22.06 9.64 29.88
CA GLY A 223 -20.70 9.89 30.39
C GLY A 223 -19.65 10.38 29.39
N ASP A 224 -18.42 10.58 29.86
CA ASP A 224 -17.30 11.14 29.06
C ASP A 224 -16.53 10.10 28.24
N LYS A 225 -16.79 8.81 28.50
CA LYS A 225 -16.17 7.69 27.77
C LYS A 225 -17.21 7.03 26.88
N LYS A 226 -16.94 7.03 25.57
CA LYS A 226 -17.78 6.37 24.56
C LYS A 226 -17.07 5.14 24.00
N ARG A 227 -17.84 4.18 23.53
CA ARG A 227 -17.37 2.99 22.82
C ARG A 227 -17.83 3.05 21.37
N GLY A 228 -17.03 2.44 20.50
CA GLY A 228 -17.36 2.22 19.11
C GLY A 228 -16.79 0.89 18.65
N ILE A 229 -17.39 0.33 17.62
CA ILE A 229 -16.86 -0.84 16.92
C ILE A 229 -17.00 -0.57 15.43
N GLY A 230 -15.95 -0.89 14.67
CA GLY A 230 -15.91 -0.74 13.23
C GLY A 230 -15.29 -1.97 12.59
N MET A 231 -15.46 -2.07 11.29
CA MET A 231 -14.83 -3.10 10.48
C MET A 231 -14.28 -2.49 9.20
N ALA A 232 -13.20 -3.10 8.71
CA ALA A 232 -12.63 -2.76 7.43
C ALA A 232 -12.32 -4.07 6.69
N ILE A 233 -12.51 -4.06 5.37
CA ILE A 233 -12.08 -5.16 4.51
C ILE A 233 -11.02 -4.69 3.53
N SER A 234 -10.12 -5.58 3.15
CA SER A 234 -9.12 -5.29 2.13
C SER A 234 -8.85 -6.53 1.31
N PHE A 235 -8.51 -6.32 0.04
CA PHE A 235 -7.92 -7.34 -0.81
C PHE A 235 -6.54 -6.87 -1.28
N ARG A 236 -5.66 -7.82 -1.61
CA ARG A 236 -4.29 -7.49 -2.03
C ARG A 236 -3.78 -8.45 -3.08
N GLY A 237 -3.33 -7.88 -4.20
CA GLY A 237 -2.54 -8.61 -5.19
C GLY A 237 -1.16 -8.97 -4.64
N CYS A 238 -0.77 -10.24 -4.80
CA CYS A 238 0.46 -10.82 -4.31
C CYS A 238 1.42 -11.15 -5.46
N SER A 239 1.88 -10.12 -6.15
CA SER A 239 2.89 -10.20 -7.22
C SER A 239 3.49 -8.80 -7.46
N LEU A 240 4.57 -8.77 -8.24
CA LEU A 240 5.04 -7.53 -8.89
C LEU A 240 4.04 -7.05 -9.96
N GLY A 241 3.19 -7.93 -10.48
CA GLY A 241 2.18 -7.59 -11.48
C GLY A 241 2.84 -7.23 -12.81
N ALA A 242 2.32 -6.22 -13.51
CA ALA A 242 2.91 -5.76 -14.77
C ALA A 242 4.25 -5.01 -14.60
N GLU A 243 4.72 -4.81 -13.35
CA GLU A 243 6.01 -4.18 -13.07
C GLU A 243 7.20 -5.07 -13.49
N ALA A 244 7.11 -6.37 -13.21
CA ALA A 244 8.16 -7.34 -13.50
C ALA A 244 7.67 -8.78 -13.29
N THR A 245 8.44 -9.74 -13.80
CA THR A 245 8.23 -11.17 -13.51
C THR A 245 8.69 -11.50 -12.09
N ASP A 246 7.82 -12.13 -11.31
CA ASP A 246 8.19 -12.72 -10.03
C ASP A 246 9.17 -13.89 -10.27
N THR A 247 10.43 -13.70 -9.90
CA THR A 247 11.50 -14.70 -10.09
C THR A 247 12.33 -14.86 -8.83
N ALA A 248 12.75 -16.09 -8.56
CA ALA A 248 13.62 -16.44 -7.45
C ALA A 248 14.67 -17.47 -7.91
N GLY A 249 15.85 -17.45 -7.30
CA GLY A 249 16.92 -18.41 -7.56
C GLY A 249 17.63 -18.78 -6.28
N ALA A 250 18.10 -20.02 -6.20
CA ALA A 250 18.90 -20.56 -5.10
C ALA A 250 20.13 -21.27 -5.66
N ILE A 251 21.25 -21.19 -4.95
CA ILE A 251 22.46 -21.97 -5.23
C ILE A 251 22.60 -22.94 -4.06
N VAL A 252 22.56 -24.24 -4.36
CA VAL A 252 22.88 -25.31 -3.40
C VAL A 252 24.28 -25.76 -3.74
N ALA A 253 25.22 -25.51 -2.82
CA ALA A 253 26.62 -25.89 -2.93
C ALA A 253 26.89 -27.19 -2.15
#